data_AF-A0A1M6TV68-F1
#
_entry.id   AF-A0A1M6TV68-F1
#
_cell.length_a   1.000
_cell.length_b   1.000
_cell.length_c   1.000
_cell.angle_alpha   90.00
_cell.angle_beta   90.00
_cell.angle_gamma   90.00
#
_symmetry.space_group_name_H-M   'P 1'
#
loop_
_entity.id
_entity.type
_entity.pdbx_description
1 polymer ?
#
loop_
_entity_poly.entity_id
_entity_poly.type
_entity_poly.pdbx_seq_one_letter_code
_entity_poly.pdbx_strand_id
1 'polypeptide(L)'
;MSKIRVVHYINQFFAGIGGEEKADVPPEVREGVVGPGMALNKAFKGEAEIVATVICGDSYFNENLEEAKQKVLEMIKEYNPDLFIAGPAFNAGRYGTACGTIAKFVKDELNIPVLTAMYPENPGVDMFKKDLYIIETGNSAAAMRKAVPAMAKLALKLVKGEEIGLPSEEGYIARGVRKNIFLDKRGSERAVEMLVKKLKGEKFVTEYPMPNFDNVPPNPAVKDMSKAKVALVTSGGIVPKGNPDHIESSSASKYGKYDIDGVMDLTSETYETAHGGYDPVYANEDADRVLPVDVLRDLEKEGVIGKLHRYFYTTVGNGTSVANAKKYASEFAKELVADGVDAVILTST
;
A
#
# COMPACT_ATOMS: atom_id res chain seq x y z
N MET A 1 41.05 5.90 -0.45
CA MET A 1 39.70 6.44 -0.25
C MET A 1 39.36 6.25 1.22
N SER A 2 38.74 7.23 1.87
CA SER A 2 38.19 7.05 3.22
C SER A 2 37.12 5.96 3.17
N LYS A 3 37.02 5.13 4.22
CA LYS A 3 35.95 4.14 4.32
C LYS A 3 34.61 4.84 4.42
N ILE A 4 33.58 4.25 3.82
CA ILE A 4 32.20 4.68 3.94
C ILE A 4 31.79 4.61 5.42
N ARG A 5 31.27 5.71 5.96
CA ARG A 5 30.84 5.83 7.36
C ARG A 5 29.39 5.38 7.48
N VAL A 6 29.16 4.34 8.28
CA VAL A 6 27.82 3.77 8.48
C VAL A 6 27.34 4.07 9.89
N VAL A 7 26.12 4.58 10.02
CA VAL A 7 25.41 4.56 11.30
C VAL A 7 24.35 3.48 11.24
N HIS A 8 24.34 2.61 12.26
CA HIS A 8 23.46 1.46 12.35
C HIS A 8 22.38 1.68 13.41
N TYR A 9 21.12 1.47 13.08
CA TYR A 9 20.01 1.53 14.04
C TYR A 9 19.51 0.13 14.38
N ILE A 10 19.43 -0.16 15.68
CA ILE A 10 18.90 -1.43 16.22
C ILE A 10 17.98 -1.22 17.42
N ASN A 11 17.19 -2.25 17.77
CA ASN A 11 16.39 -2.22 18.99
C ASN A 11 17.14 -2.72 20.23
N GLN A 12 16.49 -2.65 21.38
CA GLN A 12 17.00 -3.10 22.68
C GLN A 12 17.42 -4.58 22.67
N PHE A 13 16.69 -5.43 21.94
CA PHE A 13 16.95 -6.87 21.88
C PHE A 13 18.26 -7.16 21.16
N PHE A 14 18.44 -6.59 19.96
CA PHE A 14 19.68 -6.75 19.20
C PHE A 14 20.87 -6.04 19.84
N ALA A 15 20.62 -5.03 20.69
CA ALA A 15 21.63 -4.38 21.50
C ALA A 15 22.06 -5.18 22.74
N GLY A 16 21.38 -6.28 23.05
CA GLY A 16 21.65 -7.10 24.24
C GLY A 16 21.21 -6.44 25.56
N ILE A 17 20.27 -5.47 25.51
CA ILE A 17 19.77 -4.76 26.69
C ILE A 17 18.66 -5.57 27.40
N GLY A 18 17.81 -6.24 26.63
CA GLY A 18 16.68 -7.03 27.14
C GLY A 18 15.65 -7.29 26.05
N GLY A 19 14.60 -8.04 26.37
CA GLY A 19 13.50 -8.33 25.48
C GLY A 19 12.38 -7.29 25.57
N GLU A 20 11.17 -7.80 25.75
CA GLU A 20 9.94 -7.02 25.89
C GLU A 20 9.94 -6.14 27.14
N GLU A 21 10.54 -6.61 28.22
CA GLU A 21 10.64 -5.92 29.51
C GLU A 21 11.55 -4.68 29.48
N LYS A 22 12.29 -4.47 28.38
CA LYS A 22 13.14 -3.30 28.13
C LYS A 22 12.75 -2.55 26.85
N ALA A 23 11.57 -2.80 26.30
CA ALA A 23 11.12 -2.17 25.07
C ALA A 23 10.83 -0.65 25.23
N ASP A 24 10.82 -0.13 26.46
CA ASP A 24 10.63 1.28 26.82
C ASP A 24 11.95 2.08 26.92
N VAL A 25 13.09 1.47 26.62
CA VAL A 25 14.40 2.13 26.71
C VAL A 25 14.47 3.33 25.74
N PRO A 26 14.85 4.53 26.22
CA PRO A 26 14.98 5.71 25.37
C PRO A 26 16.14 5.57 24.38
N PRO A 27 16.19 6.40 23.31
CA PRO A 27 17.30 6.42 22.38
C PRO A 27 18.64 6.60 23.09
N GLU A 28 19.61 5.76 22.76
CA GLU A 28 21.01 5.93 23.13
C GLU A 28 21.93 5.63 21.95
N VAL A 29 23.14 6.16 21.97
CA VAL A 29 24.16 5.88 20.95
C VAL A 29 25.36 5.22 21.60
N ARG A 30 25.91 4.20 20.93
CA ARG A 30 27.16 3.55 21.30
C ARG A 30 28.14 3.67 20.13
N GLU A 31 29.35 4.11 20.41
CA GLU A 31 30.39 4.21 19.39
C GLU A 31 30.77 2.82 18.85
N GLY A 32 30.93 2.76 17.54
CA GLY A 32 31.27 1.53 16.84
C GLY A 32 30.13 0.52 16.75
N VAL A 33 30.49 -0.75 16.81
CA VAL A 33 29.67 -1.87 16.35
C VAL A 33 28.93 -2.55 17.51
N VAL A 34 27.62 -2.72 17.39
CA VAL A 34 26.81 -3.48 18.37
C VAL A 34 25.95 -4.55 17.69
N GLY A 35 25.84 -5.73 18.31
CA GLY A 35 24.91 -6.79 17.91
C GLY A 35 25.07 -7.22 16.44
N PRO A 36 24.00 -7.19 15.62
CA PRO A 36 24.06 -7.58 14.21
C PRO A 36 25.01 -6.70 13.38
N GLY A 37 25.38 -5.51 13.88
CA GLY A 37 26.40 -4.67 13.28
C GLY A 37 27.73 -5.39 13.10
N MET A 38 28.07 -6.37 13.96
CA MET A 38 29.32 -7.15 13.83
C MET A 38 29.36 -7.93 12.53
N ALA A 39 28.25 -8.56 12.19
CA ALA A 39 28.13 -9.32 10.96
C ALA A 39 28.13 -8.39 9.73
N LEU A 40 27.45 -7.24 9.81
CA LEU A 40 27.44 -6.22 8.74
C LEU A 40 28.83 -5.65 8.49
N ASN A 41 29.52 -5.21 9.55
CA ASN A 41 30.86 -4.63 9.47
C ASN A 41 31.87 -5.59 8.84
N LYS A 42 31.77 -6.90 9.17
CA LYS A 42 32.56 -7.94 8.52
C LYS A 42 32.16 -8.15 7.05
N ALA A 43 30.88 -8.12 6.74
CA ALA A 43 30.36 -8.32 5.39
C ALA A 43 30.74 -7.18 4.43
N PHE A 44 31.03 -5.98 4.93
CA PHE A 44 31.56 -4.87 4.13
C PHE A 44 32.99 -5.08 3.63
N LYS A 45 33.73 -6.09 4.14
CA LYS A 45 35.09 -6.44 3.70
C LYS A 45 36.07 -5.25 3.70
N GLY A 46 35.87 -4.30 4.62
CA GLY A 46 36.72 -3.12 4.79
C GLY A 46 36.37 -1.92 3.92
N GLU A 47 35.34 -2.00 3.07
CA GLU A 47 34.90 -0.88 2.22
C GLU A 47 34.08 0.17 3.00
N ALA A 48 33.35 -0.30 4.02
CA ALA A 48 32.55 0.53 4.92
C ALA A 48 32.82 0.13 6.37
N GLU A 49 32.54 1.04 7.29
CA GLU A 49 32.73 0.87 8.72
C GLU A 49 31.56 1.45 9.50
N ILE A 50 31.04 0.68 10.46
CA ILE A 50 30.02 1.18 11.39
C ILE A 50 30.72 2.05 12.43
N VAL A 51 30.52 3.37 12.33
CA VAL A 51 31.13 4.37 13.21
C VAL A 51 30.31 4.56 14.50
N ALA A 52 29.01 4.31 14.45
CA ALA A 52 28.13 4.36 15.60
C ALA A 52 26.92 3.43 15.43
N THR A 53 26.41 2.96 16.55
CA THR A 53 25.15 2.23 16.62
C THR A 53 24.16 2.98 17.51
N VAL A 54 23.02 3.40 16.95
CA VAL A 54 21.91 3.98 17.69
C VAL A 54 20.95 2.87 18.11
N ILE A 55 20.55 2.90 19.36
CA ILE A 55 19.69 1.90 19.99
C ILE A 55 18.45 2.61 20.52
N CYS A 56 17.26 2.05 20.25
CA CYS A 56 16.02 2.58 20.82
C CYS A 56 15.04 1.44 21.08
N GLY A 57 14.34 1.49 22.21
CA GLY A 57 13.33 0.52 22.57
C GLY A 57 12.12 0.58 21.64
N ASP A 58 11.61 -0.59 21.25
CA ASP A 58 10.49 -0.69 20.31
C ASP A 58 9.22 0.04 20.80
N SER A 59 8.85 -0.11 22.08
CA SER A 59 7.69 0.60 22.66
C SER A 59 7.95 2.10 22.74
N TYR A 60 9.14 2.51 23.23
CA TYR A 60 9.48 3.92 23.37
C TYR A 60 9.37 4.66 22.04
N PHE A 61 9.94 4.09 20.97
CA PHE A 61 9.91 4.72 19.65
C PHE A 61 8.49 4.86 19.10
N ASN A 62 7.65 3.84 19.26
CA ASN A 62 6.28 3.84 18.73
C ASN A 62 5.33 4.73 19.55
N GLU A 63 5.56 4.85 20.86
CA GLU A 63 4.74 5.69 21.77
C GLU A 63 5.14 7.18 21.72
N ASN A 64 6.41 7.48 21.42
CA ASN A 64 6.96 8.85 21.43
C ASN A 64 7.49 9.25 20.04
N LEU A 65 6.73 8.94 18.99
CA LEU A 65 7.20 8.95 17.60
C LEU A 65 7.96 10.21 17.17
N GLU A 66 7.39 11.40 17.38
CA GLU A 66 8.01 12.65 16.93
C GLU A 66 9.29 12.97 17.72
N GLU A 67 9.26 12.85 19.04
CA GLU A 67 10.41 13.11 19.90
C GLU A 67 11.53 12.09 19.65
N ALA A 68 11.20 10.80 19.54
CA ALA A 68 12.15 9.74 19.28
C ALA A 68 12.84 9.89 17.91
N LYS A 69 12.08 10.23 16.86
CA LYS A 69 12.65 10.50 15.52
C LYS A 69 13.68 11.63 15.55
N GLN A 70 13.35 12.75 16.20
CA GLN A 70 14.24 13.91 16.27
C GLN A 70 15.51 13.60 17.06
N LYS A 71 15.38 13.01 18.25
CA LYS A 71 16.54 12.60 19.06
C LYS A 71 17.45 11.64 18.32
N VAL A 72 16.89 10.62 17.66
CA VAL A 72 17.68 9.66 16.89
C VAL A 72 18.37 10.36 15.71
N LEU A 73 17.70 11.28 15.00
CA LEU A 73 18.32 12.03 13.91
C LEU A 73 19.48 12.91 14.39
N GLU A 74 19.35 13.59 15.53
CA GLU A 74 20.43 14.39 16.13
C GLU A 74 21.64 13.51 16.46
N MET A 75 21.42 12.37 17.11
CA MET A 75 22.49 11.39 17.37
C MET A 75 23.17 10.90 16.08
N ILE A 76 22.41 10.70 15.00
CA ILE A 76 22.96 10.26 13.70
C ILE A 76 23.84 11.35 13.08
N LYS A 77 23.42 12.62 13.14
CA LYS A 77 24.13 13.76 12.54
C LYS A 77 25.53 13.95 13.10
N GLU A 78 25.74 13.72 14.40
CA GLU A 78 27.04 13.85 15.07
C GLU A 78 28.14 13.00 14.42
N TYR A 79 27.78 11.89 13.77
CA TYR A 79 28.73 10.96 13.17
C TYR A 79 28.95 11.17 11.68
N ASN A 80 28.31 12.15 11.03
CA ASN A 80 28.45 12.43 9.59
C ASN A 80 28.43 11.15 8.73
N PRO A 81 27.35 10.37 8.74
CA PRO A 81 27.27 9.13 7.99
C PRO A 81 27.13 9.36 6.48
N ASP A 82 27.76 8.47 5.70
CA ASP A 82 27.55 8.35 4.26
C ASP A 82 26.40 7.39 3.93
N LEU A 83 26.05 6.51 4.88
CA LEU A 83 25.06 5.45 4.72
C LEU A 83 24.38 5.18 6.07
N PHE A 84 23.06 5.04 6.05
CA PHE A 84 22.30 4.63 7.24
C PHE A 84 21.64 3.26 7.04
N ILE A 85 21.76 2.38 8.03
CA ILE A 85 21.15 1.05 7.99
C ILE A 85 20.28 0.88 9.23
N ALA A 86 19.04 0.44 9.06
CA ALA A 86 18.15 0.08 10.16
C ALA A 86 17.74 -1.40 10.09
N GLY A 87 17.81 -2.13 11.20
CA GLY A 87 17.50 -3.56 11.24
C GLY A 87 18.75 -4.46 11.16
N PRO A 88 18.64 -5.74 10.77
CA PRO A 88 17.46 -6.41 10.22
C PRO A 88 16.36 -6.61 11.26
N ALA A 89 15.10 -6.39 10.87
CA ALA A 89 13.93 -6.49 11.76
C ALA A 89 13.17 -7.82 11.67
N PHE A 90 13.42 -8.64 10.64
CA PHE A 90 12.74 -9.93 10.44
C PHE A 90 11.20 -9.75 10.53
N ASN A 91 10.49 -10.60 11.27
CA ASN A 91 9.04 -10.46 11.47
C ASN A 91 8.65 -9.71 12.76
N ALA A 92 9.56 -8.93 13.36
CA ALA A 92 9.22 -8.13 14.54
C ALA A 92 8.45 -6.87 14.11
N GLY A 93 7.13 -6.84 14.38
CA GLY A 93 6.24 -5.79 13.88
C GLY A 93 6.62 -4.37 14.32
N ARG A 94 6.63 -4.10 15.63
CA ARG A 94 6.97 -2.76 16.16
C ARG A 94 8.37 -2.29 15.75
N TYR A 95 9.33 -3.20 15.78
CA TYR A 95 10.70 -2.92 15.37
C TYR A 95 10.83 -2.64 13.86
N GLY A 96 10.11 -3.39 13.02
CA GLY A 96 10.08 -3.17 11.58
C GLY A 96 9.45 -1.81 11.22
N THR A 97 8.35 -1.45 11.87
CA THR A 97 7.75 -0.11 11.73
C THR A 97 8.72 0.98 12.16
N ALA A 98 9.41 0.82 13.30
CA ALA A 98 10.42 1.77 13.76
C ALA A 98 11.59 1.90 12.76
N CYS A 99 12.15 0.78 12.29
CA CYS A 99 13.23 0.74 11.29
C CYS A 99 12.85 1.48 10.00
N GLY A 100 11.66 1.19 9.46
CA GLY A 100 11.18 1.85 8.24
C GLY A 100 10.94 3.34 8.45
N THR A 101 10.36 3.71 9.59
CA THR A 101 10.10 5.11 9.95
C THR A 101 11.38 5.91 10.03
N ILE A 102 12.37 5.45 10.81
CA ILE A 102 13.61 6.20 11.00
C ILE A 102 14.45 6.21 9.72
N ALA A 103 14.49 5.12 8.95
CA ALA A 103 15.20 5.09 7.68
C ALA A 103 14.61 6.08 6.66
N LYS A 104 13.28 6.17 6.56
CA LYS A 104 12.63 7.20 5.73
C LYS A 104 12.96 8.60 6.22
N PHE A 105 12.87 8.84 7.53
CA PHE A 105 13.13 10.15 8.10
C PHE A 105 14.58 10.61 7.85
N VAL A 106 15.56 9.74 8.08
CA VAL A 106 16.97 10.02 7.82
C VAL A 106 17.24 10.28 6.34
N LYS A 107 16.62 9.50 5.45
CA LYS A 107 16.73 9.70 4.00
C LYS A 107 16.23 11.09 3.59
N ASP A 108 15.05 11.47 4.08
CA ASP A 108 14.39 12.72 3.69
C ASP A 108 15.13 13.95 4.27
N GLU A 109 15.67 13.85 5.49
CA GLU A 109 16.34 14.97 6.19
C GLU A 109 17.83 15.12 5.86
N LEU A 110 18.57 14.01 5.71
CA LEU A 110 20.02 14.05 5.45
C LEU A 110 20.37 13.85 3.98
N ASN A 111 19.41 13.41 3.16
CA ASN A 111 19.63 13.09 1.75
C ASN A 111 20.78 12.08 1.52
N ILE A 112 20.92 11.12 2.43
CA ILE A 112 21.89 10.02 2.31
C ILE A 112 21.19 8.71 1.95
N PRO A 113 21.89 7.77 1.29
CA PRO A 113 21.39 6.43 1.07
C PRO A 113 21.03 5.71 2.38
N VAL A 114 19.89 5.02 2.36
CA VAL A 114 19.41 4.24 3.50
C VAL A 114 19.00 2.83 3.07
N LEU A 115 19.13 1.87 3.99
CA LEU A 115 18.70 0.49 3.77
C LEU A 115 18.05 -0.10 5.03
N THR A 116 17.05 -0.95 4.83
CA THR A 116 16.52 -1.81 5.90
C THR A 116 16.27 -3.23 5.40
N ALA A 117 15.86 -4.14 6.29
CA ALA A 117 15.62 -5.55 5.98
C ALA A 117 14.53 -6.13 6.87
N MET A 118 13.54 -6.79 6.27
CA MET A 118 12.32 -7.24 6.94
C MET A 118 11.80 -8.54 6.32
N TYR A 119 10.99 -9.30 7.06
CA TYR A 119 10.21 -10.41 6.51
C TYR A 119 9.01 -9.84 5.73
N PRO A 120 8.57 -10.42 4.60
CA PRO A 120 7.50 -9.84 3.77
C PRO A 120 6.19 -9.50 4.49
N GLU A 121 5.83 -10.22 5.54
CA GLU A 121 4.61 -9.97 6.33
C GLU A 121 4.80 -8.92 7.43
N ASN A 122 6.01 -8.38 7.60
CA ASN A 122 6.26 -7.33 8.57
C ASN A 122 5.49 -6.05 8.15
N PRO A 123 4.71 -5.41 9.04
CA PRO A 123 3.93 -4.21 8.71
C PRO A 123 4.77 -3.07 8.12
N GLY A 124 6.04 -2.93 8.53
CA GLY A 124 6.95 -1.94 7.97
C GLY A 124 7.19 -2.08 6.45
N VAL A 125 7.02 -3.29 5.90
CA VAL A 125 7.15 -3.53 4.46
C VAL A 125 6.08 -2.78 3.69
N ASP A 126 4.81 -2.97 4.04
CA ASP A 126 3.71 -2.31 3.34
C ASP A 126 3.72 -0.79 3.50
N MET A 127 4.15 -0.32 4.67
CA MET A 127 4.27 1.10 4.97
C MET A 127 5.39 1.78 4.15
N PHE A 128 6.53 1.13 3.94
CA PHE A 128 7.74 1.81 3.46
C PHE A 128 8.38 1.25 2.19
N LYS A 129 7.90 0.13 1.61
CA LYS A 129 8.48 -0.45 0.38
C LYS A 129 8.48 0.51 -0.82
N LYS A 130 7.56 1.47 -0.87
CA LYS A 130 7.56 2.48 -1.95
C LYS A 130 8.71 3.46 -1.80
N ASP A 131 9.05 3.86 -0.58
CA ASP A 131 10.08 4.86 -0.27
C ASP A 131 11.49 4.27 -0.14
N LEU A 132 11.60 3.04 0.36
CA LEU A 132 12.85 2.42 0.80
C LEU A 132 13.19 1.14 0.03
N TYR A 133 14.48 0.81 -0.02
CA TYR A 133 14.92 -0.55 -0.33
C TYR A 133 14.88 -1.39 0.95
N ILE A 134 14.13 -2.49 0.92
CA ILE A 134 13.94 -3.41 2.04
C ILE A 134 14.43 -4.78 1.61
N ILE A 135 15.55 -5.26 2.15
CA ILE A 135 16.02 -6.63 1.89
C ILE A 135 15.03 -7.64 2.45
N GLU A 136 14.69 -8.65 1.66
CA GLU A 136 13.85 -9.76 2.10
C GLU A 136 14.65 -10.66 3.06
N THR A 137 14.09 -10.87 4.25
CA THR A 137 14.67 -11.74 5.28
C THR A 137 13.74 -12.91 5.60
N GLY A 138 14.23 -13.90 6.35
CA GLY A 138 13.36 -14.91 6.96
C GLY A 138 12.55 -14.34 8.13
N ASN A 139 11.67 -15.15 8.72
CA ASN A 139 10.77 -14.70 9.78
C ASN A 139 11.45 -14.42 11.14
N SER A 140 12.69 -14.86 11.35
CA SER A 140 13.40 -14.70 12.62
C SER A 140 14.91 -14.50 12.45
N ALA A 141 15.58 -14.14 13.55
CA ALA A 141 17.03 -13.93 13.61
C ALA A 141 17.88 -15.14 13.15
N ALA A 142 17.30 -16.35 13.10
CA ALA A 142 17.97 -17.52 12.53
C ALA A 142 18.40 -17.31 11.06
N ALA A 143 17.70 -16.44 10.32
CA ALA A 143 18.02 -16.11 8.93
C ALA A 143 19.16 -15.07 8.77
N MET A 144 19.77 -14.59 9.87
CA MET A 144 20.76 -13.51 9.85
C MET A 144 21.97 -13.81 8.95
N ARG A 145 22.43 -15.06 8.91
CA ARG A 145 23.56 -15.50 8.07
C ARG A 145 23.30 -15.30 6.57
N LYS A 146 22.03 -15.30 6.14
CA LYS A 146 21.62 -15.05 4.75
C LYS A 146 21.27 -13.58 4.52
N ALA A 147 20.59 -12.94 5.47
CA ALA A 147 20.14 -11.55 5.36
C ALA A 147 21.30 -10.55 5.32
N VAL A 148 22.27 -10.67 6.23
CA VAL A 148 23.35 -9.69 6.39
C VAL A 148 24.23 -9.54 5.14
N PRO A 149 24.68 -10.62 4.47
CA PRO A 149 25.43 -10.49 3.22
C PRO A 149 24.65 -9.76 2.11
N ALA A 150 23.34 -10.01 1.99
CA ALA A 150 22.49 -9.34 1.02
C ALA A 150 22.35 -7.85 1.35
N MET A 151 22.16 -7.51 2.63
CA MET A 151 22.15 -6.13 3.10
C MET A 151 23.46 -5.41 2.77
N ALA A 152 24.60 -5.98 3.14
CA ALA A 152 25.90 -5.35 2.90
C ALA A 152 26.16 -5.10 1.42
N LYS A 153 25.86 -6.08 0.55
CA LYS A 153 26.01 -5.95 -0.91
C LYS A 153 25.17 -4.78 -1.45
N LEU A 154 23.87 -4.73 -1.12
CA LEU A 154 22.99 -3.69 -1.63
C LEU A 154 23.32 -2.31 -1.03
N ALA A 155 23.68 -2.24 0.25
CA ALA A 155 24.04 -0.98 0.89
C ALA A 155 25.29 -0.34 0.26
N LEU A 156 26.31 -1.15 -0.06
CA LEU A 156 27.50 -0.69 -0.76
C LEU A 156 27.19 -0.18 -2.17
N LYS A 157 26.29 -0.86 -2.91
CA LYS A 157 25.85 -0.37 -4.22
C LYS A 157 25.15 0.99 -4.12
N LEU A 158 24.26 1.14 -3.14
CA LEU A 158 23.49 2.37 -2.93
C LEU A 158 24.39 3.57 -2.67
N VAL A 159 25.37 3.42 -1.78
CA VAL A 159 26.29 4.52 -1.44
C VAL A 159 27.29 4.85 -2.54
N LYS A 160 27.64 3.87 -3.38
CA LYS A 160 28.49 4.09 -4.57
C LYS A 160 27.73 4.65 -5.77
N GLY A 161 26.40 4.74 -5.70
CA GLY A 161 25.56 5.18 -6.82
C GLY A 161 25.54 4.19 -7.99
N GLU A 162 25.76 2.90 -7.73
CA GLU A 162 25.68 1.86 -8.76
C GLU A 162 24.22 1.61 -9.18
N GLU A 163 24.02 1.10 -10.41
CA GLU A 163 22.69 0.69 -10.85
C GLU A 163 22.17 -0.48 -10.00
N ILE A 164 20.94 -0.31 -9.50
CA ILE A 164 20.23 -1.31 -8.72
C ILE A 164 19.41 -2.18 -9.66
N GLY A 165 19.69 -3.49 -9.66
CA GLY A 165 19.00 -4.48 -10.47
C GLY A 165 17.58 -4.78 -10.00
N LEU A 166 16.99 -5.85 -10.52
CA LEU A 166 15.65 -6.28 -10.18
C LEU A 166 15.57 -6.81 -8.73
N PRO A 167 14.37 -6.80 -8.10
CA PRO A 167 14.16 -7.39 -6.77
C PRO A 167 14.73 -8.81 -6.63
N SER A 168 14.54 -9.65 -7.65
CA SER A 168 15.04 -11.03 -7.68
C SER A 168 16.56 -11.18 -7.78
N GLU A 169 17.26 -10.16 -8.27
CA GLU A 169 18.72 -10.15 -8.46
C GLU A 169 19.45 -9.60 -7.23
N GLU A 170 18.84 -8.60 -6.59
CA GLU A 170 19.42 -7.87 -5.46
C GLU A 170 18.85 -8.32 -4.10
N GLY A 171 17.76 -9.07 -4.08
CA GLY A 171 17.17 -9.66 -2.88
C GLY A 171 16.34 -8.69 -2.04
N TYR A 172 15.88 -7.58 -2.61
CA TYR A 172 14.94 -6.66 -1.95
C TYR A 172 13.49 -6.96 -2.31
N ILE A 173 12.57 -6.59 -1.42
CA ILE A 173 11.13 -6.76 -1.61
C ILE A 173 10.63 -5.80 -2.70
N ALA A 174 9.83 -6.32 -3.64
CA ALA A 174 9.30 -5.54 -4.74
C ALA A 174 8.57 -4.28 -4.27
N ARG A 175 9.02 -3.13 -4.77
CA ARG A 175 8.59 -1.78 -4.32
C ARG A 175 7.30 -1.29 -4.98
N GLY A 176 6.78 -2.02 -5.96
CA GLY A 176 5.66 -1.58 -6.81
C GLY A 176 6.01 -0.46 -7.78
N VAL A 177 7.31 -0.17 -7.98
CA VAL A 177 7.79 0.81 -8.96
C VAL A 177 7.86 0.15 -10.34
N ARG A 178 7.22 0.76 -11.33
CA ARG A 178 7.28 0.32 -12.73
C ARG A 178 8.49 0.95 -13.42
N LYS A 179 9.36 0.13 -14.01
CA LYS A 179 10.51 0.56 -14.82
C LYS A 179 10.33 0.00 -16.23
N ASN A 180 10.54 0.83 -17.24
CA ASN A 180 10.62 0.36 -18.61
C ASN A 180 11.97 -0.33 -18.80
N ILE A 181 11.95 -1.55 -19.32
CA ILE A 181 13.15 -2.36 -19.59
C ILE A 181 13.10 -2.88 -21.03
N PHE A 182 14.28 -3.04 -21.62
CA PHE A 182 14.43 -3.77 -22.87
C PHE A 182 14.75 -5.23 -22.57
N LEU A 183 14.09 -6.13 -23.28
CA LEU A 183 14.28 -7.57 -23.17
C LEU A 183 14.64 -8.14 -24.54
N ASP A 184 15.47 -9.18 -24.55
CA ASP A 184 16.00 -9.78 -25.78
C ASP A 184 14.91 -10.39 -26.67
N LYS A 185 13.86 -10.93 -26.05
CA LYS A 185 12.70 -11.51 -26.75
C LYS A 185 11.54 -10.54 -26.75
N ARG A 186 10.75 -10.51 -27.82
CA ARG A 186 9.47 -9.78 -27.90
C ARG A 186 8.41 -10.37 -26.96
N GLY A 187 7.49 -9.54 -26.49
CA GLY A 187 6.46 -9.94 -25.51
C GLY A 187 5.59 -11.11 -25.96
N SER A 188 5.24 -11.18 -27.26
CA SER A 188 4.44 -12.28 -27.81
C SER A 188 5.13 -13.63 -27.70
N GLU A 189 6.44 -13.69 -27.94
CA GLU A 189 7.23 -14.92 -27.84
C GLU A 189 7.32 -15.41 -26.40
N ARG A 190 7.61 -14.50 -25.46
CA ARG A 190 7.67 -14.82 -24.03
C ARG A 190 6.32 -15.31 -23.50
N ALA A 191 5.22 -14.69 -23.92
CA ALA A 191 3.86 -15.10 -23.59
C ALA A 191 3.55 -16.53 -24.08
N VAL A 192 3.90 -16.86 -25.32
CA VAL A 192 3.70 -18.21 -25.89
C VAL A 192 4.58 -19.22 -25.17
N GLU A 193 5.85 -18.90 -24.87
CA GLU A 193 6.74 -19.78 -24.11
C GLU A 193 6.20 -20.10 -22.72
N MET A 194 5.70 -19.10 -21.99
CA MET A 194 5.05 -19.29 -20.69
C MET A 194 3.78 -20.16 -20.82
N LEU A 195 2.96 -19.92 -21.84
CA LEU A 195 1.75 -20.72 -22.08
C LEU A 195 2.08 -22.19 -22.38
N VAL A 196 3.06 -22.45 -23.24
CA VAL A 196 3.51 -23.81 -23.57
C VAL A 196 4.02 -24.53 -22.32
N LYS A 197 4.84 -23.86 -21.49
CA LYS A 197 5.28 -24.42 -20.20
C LYS A 197 4.10 -24.77 -19.30
N LYS A 198 3.15 -23.84 -19.15
CA LYS A 198 1.94 -24.05 -18.36
C LYS A 198 1.13 -25.26 -18.84
N LEU A 199 0.92 -25.38 -20.16
CA LEU A 199 0.17 -26.51 -20.75
C LEU A 199 0.87 -27.86 -20.56
N LYS A 200 2.21 -27.86 -20.47
CA LYS A 200 3.01 -29.06 -20.19
C LYS A 200 3.17 -29.38 -18.69
N GLY A 201 2.65 -28.54 -17.80
CA GLY A 201 2.88 -28.66 -16.34
C GLY A 201 4.31 -28.34 -15.92
N GLU A 202 5.08 -27.65 -16.75
CA GLU A 202 6.44 -27.21 -16.45
C GLU A 202 6.44 -25.96 -15.57
N LYS A 203 7.52 -25.74 -14.81
CA LYS A 203 7.68 -24.51 -14.02
C LYS A 203 7.85 -23.30 -14.93
N PHE A 204 7.11 -22.23 -14.64
CA PHE A 204 7.26 -20.93 -15.30
C PHE A 204 7.12 -19.81 -14.26
N VAL A 205 7.65 -18.62 -14.59
CA VAL A 205 7.50 -17.41 -13.78
C VAL A 205 6.64 -16.45 -14.59
N THR A 206 5.57 -15.92 -13.97
CA THR A 206 4.74 -14.90 -14.61
C THR A 206 5.48 -13.57 -14.64
N GLU A 207 5.51 -12.91 -15.80
CA GLU A 207 5.96 -11.51 -15.91
C GLU A 207 4.95 -10.53 -15.32
N TYR A 208 3.70 -10.96 -15.14
CA TYR A 208 2.61 -10.15 -14.60
C TYR A 208 1.88 -10.94 -13.51
N PRO A 209 2.36 -10.91 -12.26
CA PRO A 209 1.64 -11.54 -11.16
C PRO A 209 0.29 -10.85 -10.98
N MET A 210 -0.76 -11.66 -10.84
CA MET A 210 -2.08 -11.14 -10.50
C MET A 210 -1.99 -10.41 -9.15
N PRO A 211 -2.64 -9.23 -8.99
CA PRO A 211 -2.74 -8.58 -7.70
C PRO A 211 -3.33 -9.56 -6.68
N ASN A 212 -2.82 -9.52 -5.45
CA ASN A 212 -3.50 -10.18 -4.34
C ASN A 212 -4.72 -9.31 -3.98
N PHE A 213 -5.92 -9.85 -4.15
CA PHE A 213 -7.15 -9.16 -3.77
C PHE A 213 -7.46 -9.53 -2.32
N ASP A 214 -7.67 -8.53 -1.46
CA ASP A 214 -8.20 -8.76 -0.12
C ASP A 214 -9.59 -9.39 -0.25
N ASN A 215 -9.77 -10.55 0.37
CA ASN A 215 -11.09 -11.14 0.53
C ASN A 215 -11.71 -10.60 1.81
N VAL A 216 -12.83 -9.91 1.70
CA VAL A 216 -13.61 -9.44 2.85
C VAL A 216 -14.81 -10.37 3.00
N PRO A 217 -15.09 -10.90 4.21
CA PRO A 217 -16.30 -11.69 4.41
C PRO A 217 -17.54 -10.84 4.10
N PRO A 218 -18.57 -11.41 3.46
CA PRO A 218 -19.79 -10.67 3.19
C PRO A 218 -20.45 -10.24 4.51
N ASN A 219 -21.10 -9.07 4.49
CA ASN A 219 -21.92 -8.64 5.63
C ASN A 219 -23.06 -9.64 5.89
N PRO A 220 -23.52 -9.78 7.15
CA PRO A 220 -24.68 -10.59 7.47
C PRO A 220 -25.90 -10.16 6.63
N ALA A 221 -26.73 -11.13 6.25
CA ALA A 221 -27.95 -10.86 5.50
C ALA A 221 -28.90 -9.93 6.28
N VAL A 222 -29.52 -8.99 5.56
CA VAL A 222 -30.62 -8.18 6.09
C VAL A 222 -31.83 -9.08 6.28
N LYS A 223 -32.32 -9.18 7.52
CA LYS A 223 -33.36 -10.16 7.90
C LYS A 223 -34.75 -9.81 7.38
N ASP A 224 -35.06 -8.53 7.28
CA ASP A 224 -36.39 -8.04 6.94
C ASP A 224 -36.26 -6.85 5.98
N MET A 225 -36.34 -7.13 4.68
CA MET A 225 -36.19 -6.11 3.63
C MET A 225 -37.32 -5.07 3.69
N SER A 226 -38.53 -5.45 4.12
CA SER A 226 -39.69 -4.55 4.21
C SER A 226 -39.49 -3.39 5.19
N LYS A 227 -38.44 -3.45 6.03
CA LYS A 227 -38.03 -2.37 6.94
C LYS A 227 -36.69 -1.74 6.57
N ALA A 228 -35.99 -2.33 5.60
CA ALA A 228 -34.65 -1.92 5.23
C ALA A 228 -34.66 -0.61 4.44
N LYS A 229 -33.71 0.26 4.77
CA LYS A 229 -33.34 1.39 3.92
C LYS A 229 -32.24 0.96 2.96
N VAL A 230 -32.54 0.98 1.67
CA VAL A 230 -31.64 0.56 0.59
C VAL A 230 -31.05 1.78 -0.10
N ALA A 231 -29.74 1.82 -0.32
CA ALA A 231 -29.09 2.87 -1.11
C ALA A 231 -28.52 2.34 -2.43
N LEU A 232 -28.37 3.25 -3.37
CA LEU A 232 -27.76 2.98 -4.67
C LEU A 232 -26.37 3.61 -4.73
N VAL A 233 -25.40 2.81 -5.15
CA VAL A 233 -24.05 3.26 -5.52
C VAL A 233 -23.76 2.69 -6.90
N THR A 234 -23.16 3.47 -7.80
CA THR A 234 -22.82 2.97 -9.13
C THR A 234 -21.39 3.31 -9.52
N SER A 235 -20.73 2.38 -10.20
CA SER A 235 -19.50 2.64 -10.96
C SER A 235 -19.75 2.84 -12.45
N GLY A 236 -21.01 2.79 -12.90
CA GLY A 236 -21.42 2.98 -14.28
C GLY A 236 -21.51 4.45 -14.71
N GLY A 237 -21.26 5.39 -13.78
CA GLY A 237 -21.12 6.81 -14.08
C GLY A 237 -22.40 7.52 -14.51
N ILE A 238 -23.56 7.09 -14.03
CA ILE A 238 -24.82 7.84 -14.21
C ILE A 238 -24.77 9.13 -13.39
N VAL A 239 -25.12 10.26 -14.03
CA VAL A 239 -25.13 11.61 -13.46
C VAL A 239 -26.40 12.35 -13.93
N PRO A 240 -26.85 13.40 -13.23
CA PRO A 240 -27.86 14.30 -13.76
C PRO A 240 -27.41 14.93 -15.07
N LYS A 241 -28.38 15.31 -15.90
CA LYS A 241 -28.15 15.90 -17.21
C LYS A 241 -27.17 17.07 -17.13
N GLY A 242 -26.21 17.11 -18.06
CA GLY A 242 -25.16 18.12 -18.12
C GLY A 242 -23.97 17.85 -17.21
N ASN A 243 -23.94 16.74 -16.46
CA ASN A 243 -22.86 16.35 -15.56
C ASN A 243 -22.45 17.51 -14.63
N PRO A 244 -23.30 17.91 -13.67
CA PRO A 244 -23.14 19.17 -12.93
C PRO A 244 -21.82 19.26 -12.13
N ASP A 245 -21.29 18.14 -11.66
CA ASP A 245 -20.00 18.10 -10.95
C ASP A 245 -18.80 17.96 -11.87
N HIS A 246 -19.03 17.89 -13.18
CA HIS A 246 -18.03 17.64 -14.21
C HIS A 246 -17.13 16.45 -13.86
N ILE A 247 -17.75 15.32 -13.51
CA ILE A 247 -17.04 14.07 -13.23
C ILE A 247 -16.33 13.63 -14.51
N GLU A 248 -15.05 13.31 -14.42
CA GLU A 248 -14.25 12.93 -15.57
C GLU A 248 -14.64 11.54 -16.09
N SER A 249 -14.59 11.36 -17.42
CA SER A 249 -15.03 10.13 -18.08
C SER A 249 -14.07 8.94 -17.94
N SER A 250 -12.87 9.20 -17.44
CA SER A 250 -11.87 8.20 -17.09
C SER A 250 -11.02 8.73 -15.95
N SER A 251 -10.57 7.82 -15.07
CA SER A 251 -9.67 8.13 -13.98
C SER A 251 -10.18 9.28 -13.11
N ALA A 252 -11.50 9.30 -12.87
CA ALA A 252 -12.18 10.38 -12.16
C ALA A 252 -11.48 10.69 -10.84
N SER A 253 -11.33 11.99 -10.57
CA SER A 253 -10.67 12.48 -9.36
C SER A 253 -11.65 12.65 -8.19
N LYS A 254 -12.95 12.54 -8.49
CA LYS A 254 -14.11 12.81 -7.64
C LYS A 254 -15.25 11.82 -7.93
N TYR A 255 -16.23 11.80 -7.03
CA TYR A 255 -17.49 11.07 -7.16
C TYR A 255 -18.65 12.07 -7.03
N GLY A 256 -19.84 11.69 -7.52
CA GLY A 256 -21.05 12.49 -7.42
C GLY A 256 -21.97 11.97 -6.31
N LYS A 257 -22.72 12.87 -5.68
CA LYS A 257 -23.79 12.57 -4.74
C LYS A 257 -25.03 13.34 -5.17
N TYR A 258 -26.08 12.63 -5.56
CA TYR A 258 -27.26 13.25 -6.16
C TYR A 258 -28.53 12.83 -5.46
N ASP A 259 -29.43 13.80 -5.33
CA ASP A 259 -30.76 13.64 -4.74
C ASP A 259 -31.71 13.01 -5.75
N ILE A 260 -32.43 11.98 -5.31
CA ILE A 260 -33.47 11.28 -6.08
C ILE A 260 -34.82 11.29 -5.35
N ASP A 261 -35.03 12.18 -4.38
CA ASP A 261 -36.34 12.36 -3.76
C ASP A 261 -37.39 12.75 -4.81
N GLY A 262 -38.48 12.01 -4.87
CA GLY A 262 -39.54 12.19 -5.87
C GLY A 262 -39.16 11.78 -7.30
N VAL A 263 -37.96 11.24 -7.53
CA VAL A 263 -37.55 10.68 -8.83
C VAL A 263 -38.05 9.25 -8.94
N MET A 264 -38.83 8.99 -9.98
CA MET A 264 -39.46 7.69 -10.26
C MET A 264 -38.84 6.96 -11.46
N ASP A 265 -38.11 7.68 -12.32
CA ASP A 265 -37.59 7.20 -13.60
C ASP A 265 -36.39 8.07 -14.02
N LEU A 266 -35.30 7.45 -14.48
CA LEU A 266 -34.07 8.10 -14.94
C LEU A 266 -34.06 8.25 -16.47
N THR A 267 -34.84 9.21 -16.93
CA THR A 267 -35.01 9.49 -18.37
C THR A 267 -33.81 10.14 -19.03
N SER A 268 -33.73 10.03 -20.36
CA SER A 268 -32.75 10.73 -21.21
C SER A 268 -32.74 12.26 -21.10
N GLU A 269 -33.83 12.87 -20.61
CA GLU A 269 -33.96 14.31 -20.40
C GLU A 269 -33.29 14.77 -19.10
N THR A 270 -33.27 13.91 -18.08
CA THR A 270 -32.90 14.26 -16.71
C THR A 270 -31.57 13.63 -16.25
N TYR A 271 -31.14 12.54 -16.89
CA TYR A 271 -29.91 11.83 -16.56
C TYR A 271 -29.10 11.48 -17.82
N GLU A 272 -27.81 11.22 -17.62
CA GLU A 272 -26.89 10.76 -18.65
C GLU A 272 -25.67 10.05 -18.05
N THR A 273 -24.84 9.51 -18.92
CA THR A 273 -23.61 8.78 -18.58
C THR A 273 -22.39 9.68 -18.73
N ALA A 274 -21.63 9.84 -17.66
CA ALA A 274 -20.28 10.42 -17.69
C ALA A 274 -19.19 9.39 -18.03
N HIS A 275 -19.50 8.10 -18.02
CA HIS A 275 -18.54 7.00 -18.16
C HIS A 275 -18.03 6.79 -19.60
N GLY A 276 -16.70 6.78 -19.79
CA GLY A 276 -16.06 6.63 -21.11
C GLY A 276 -15.65 5.21 -21.52
N GLY A 277 -15.99 4.19 -20.74
CA GLY A 277 -15.53 2.81 -20.94
C GLY A 277 -16.55 1.80 -21.51
N TYR A 278 -17.81 2.20 -21.72
CA TYR A 278 -18.84 1.39 -22.41
C TYR A 278 -19.64 2.28 -23.37
N ASP A 279 -20.44 1.66 -24.24
CA ASP A 279 -21.31 2.38 -25.18
C ASP A 279 -22.44 3.12 -24.44
N PRO A 280 -22.44 4.46 -24.42
CA PRO A 280 -23.36 5.22 -23.58
C PRO A 280 -24.76 5.32 -24.18
N VAL A 281 -25.00 4.87 -25.43
CA VAL A 281 -26.30 5.05 -26.11
C VAL A 281 -27.44 4.49 -25.27
N TYR A 282 -27.34 3.23 -24.86
CA TYR A 282 -28.41 2.57 -24.12
C TYR A 282 -28.63 3.18 -22.74
N ALA A 283 -27.56 3.54 -22.03
CA ALA A 283 -27.67 4.16 -20.71
C ALA A 283 -28.14 5.63 -20.77
N ASN A 284 -27.92 6.32 -21.90
CA ASN A 284 -28.42 7.68 -22.11
C ASN A 284 -29.86 7.71 -22.60
N GLU A 285 -30.34 6.67 -23.27
CA GLU A 285 -31.77 6.51 -23.58
C GLU A 285 -32.58 6.25 -22.32
N ASP A 286 -32.03 5.43 -21.42
CA ASP A 286 -32.66 4.92 -20.21
C ASP A 286 -31.56 4.56 -19.20
N ALA A 287 -31.39 5.42 -18.19
CA ALA A 287 -30.31 5.28 -17.20
C ALA A 287 -30.64 4.25 -16.11
N ASP A 288 -31.89 3.79 -15.99
CA ASP A 288 -32.28 2.74 -15.05
C ASP A 288 -31.65 1.38 -15.42
N ARG A 289 -31.22 1.21 -16.67
CA ARG A 289 -30.40 0.07 -17.13
C ARG A 289 -29.10 -0.09 -16.33
N VAL A 290 -28.58 1.00 -15.78
CA VAL A 290 -27.33 1.04 -15.00
C VAL A 290 -27.62 1.33 -13.53
N LEU A 291 -28.60 2.17 -13.24
CA LEU A 291 -28.93 2.62 -11.88
C LEU A 291 -30.44 2.42 -11.63
N PRO A 292 -30.89 1.26 -11.13
CA PRO A 292 -32.30 0.83 -11.17
C PRO A 292 -33.16 1.56 -10.14
N VAL A 293 -33.47 2.83 -10.37
CA VAL A 293 -34.32 3.64 -9.50
C VAL A 293 -35.77 3.26 -9.70
N ASP A 294 -36.20 3.09 -10.94
CA ASP A 294 -37.56 2.68 -11.33
C ASP A 294 -38.05 1.44 -10.55
N VAL A 295 -37.30 0.34 -10.63
CA VAL A 295 -37.64 -0.94 -10.01
C VAL A 295 -37.56 -0.82 -8.48
N LEU A 296 -36.60 -0.08 -7.93
CA LEU A 296 -36.54 0.11 -6.48
C LEU A 296 -37.69 0.96 -5.95
N ARG A 297 -38.22 1.90 -6.75
CA ARG A 297 -39.43 2.65 -6.41
C ARG A 297 -40.68 1.76 -6.45
N ASP A 298 -40.77 0.85 -7.41
CA ASP A 298 -41.84 -0.15 -7.44
C ASP A 298 -41.78 -1.07 -6.21
N LEU A 299 -40.59 -1.58 -5.86
CA LEU A 299 -40.40 -2.42 -4.68
C LEU A 299 -40.68 -1.69 -3.36
N GLU A 300 -40.37 -0.39 -3.28
CA GLU A 300 -40.72 0.47 -2.13
C GLU A 300 -42.24 0.61 -2.01
N LYS A 301 -42.93 0.85 -3.14
CA LYS A 301 -44.39 0.99 -3.19
C LYS A 301 -45.11 -0.32 -2.85
N GLU A 302 -44.55 -1.46 -3.25
CA GLU A 302 -45.06 -2.80 -2.93
C GLU A 302 -44.76 -3.22 -1.48
N GLY A 303 -43.93 -2.46 -0.75
CA GLY A 303 -43.50 -2.79 0.61
C GLY A 303 -42.50 -3.95 0.70
N VAL A 304 -41.89 -4.32 -0.43
CA VAL A 304 -40.81 -5.32 -0.49
C VAL A 304 -39.55 -4.76 0.16
N ILE A 305 -39.29 -3.47 -0.05
CA ILE A 305 -38.28 -2.72 0.71
C ILE A 305 -38.94 -1.65 1.58
N GLY A 306 -38.30 -1.29 2.68
CA GLY A 306 -38.83 -0.26 3.59
C GLY A 306 -38.72 1.16 3.01
N LYS A 307 -37.54 1.50 2.49
CA LYS A 307 -37.31 2.81 1.86
C LYS A 307 -36.13 2.80 0.90
N LEU A 308 -36.26 3.44 -0.25
CA LEU A 308 -35.12 3.81 -1.09
C LEU A 308 -34.50 5.12 -0.56
N HIS A 309 -33.20 5.07 -0.25
CA HIS A 309 -32.43 6.19 0.27
C HIS A 309 -32.44 7.36 -0.71
N ARG A 310 -32.50 8.57 -0.16
CA ARG A 310 -32.67 9.81 -0.92
C ARG A 310 -31.50 10.14 -1.85
N TYR A 311 -30.28 9.74 -1.48
CA TYR A 311 -29.10 10.01 -2.29
C TYR A 311 -28.60 8.74 -2.99
N PHE A 312 -28.13 8.88 -4.22
CA PHE A 312 -27.24 7.89 -4.82
C PHE A 312 -25.84 8.47 -4.97
N TYR A 313 -24.86 7.57 -5.02
CA TYR A 313 -23.45 7.92 -5.18
C TYR A 313 -22.94 7.34 -6.49
N THR A 314 -22.27 8.14 -7.30
CA THR A 314 -21.78 7.71 -8.62
C THR A 314 -20.28 7.91 -8.74
N THR A 315 -19.63 6.90 -9.29
CA THR A 315 -18.23 6.93 -9.69
C THR A 315 -18.15 6.54 -11.16
N VAL A 316 -17.09 6.98 -11.84
CA VAL A 316 -16.81 6.54 -13.21
C VAL A 316 -15.73 5.47 -13.12
N GLY A 317 -16.15 4.21 -13.07
CA GLY A 317 -15.30 3.01 -12.88
C GLY A 317 -14.22 2.83 -13.95
N ASN A 318 -14.32 3.56 -15.06
CA ASN A 318 -13.32 3.62 -16.13
C ASN A 318 -11.99 4.20 -15.62
N GLY A 319 -10.93 3.39 -15.61
CA GLY A 319 -9.60 3.84 -15.22
C GLY A 319 -9.44 4.25 -13.75
N THR A 320 -10.44 3.99 -12.89
CA THR A 320 -10.35 4.33 -11.46
C THR A 320 -9.26 3.51 -10.79
N SER A 321 -8.33 4.17 -10.10
CA SER A 321 -7.33 3.45 -9.29
C SER A 321 -7.97 2.81 -8.06
N VAL A 322 -7.44 1.65 -7.62
CA VAL A 322 -7.89 0.99 -6.38
C VAL A 322 -7.80 1.94 -5.18
N ALA A 323 -6.79 2.81 -5.13
CA ALA A 323 -6.62 3.79 -4.06
C ALA A 323 -7.75 4.82 -4.04
N ASN A 324 -8.13 5.37 -5.20
CA ASN A 324 -9.25 6.31 -5.32
C ASN A 324 -10.58 5.63 -5.00
N ALA A 325 -10.82 4.42 -5.53
CA ALA A 325 -12.02 3.66 -5.22
C ALA A 325 -12.18 3.42 -3.70
N LYS A 326 -11.10 3.00 -3.02
CA LYS A 326 -11.07 2.85 -1.55
C LYS A 326 -11.32 4.18 -0.83
N LYS A 327 -10.75 5.28 -1.31
CA LYS A 327 -10.94 6.62 -0.74
C LYS A 327 -12.40 7.05 -0.83
N TYR A 328 -13.01 7.01 -2.02
CA TYR A 328 -14.41 7.40 -2.22
C TYR A 328 -15.35 6.55 -1.38
N ALA A 329 -15.19 5.22 -1.44
CA ALA A 329 -16.02 4.30 -0.66
C ALA A 329 -15.90 4.54 0.85
N SER A 330 -14.70 4.79 1.36
CA SER A 330 -14.48 5.08 2.79
C SER A 330 -15.10 6.41 3.25
N GLU A 331 -15.38 7.32 2.32
CA GLU A 331 -16.02 8.61 2.57
C GLU A 331 -17.54 8.43 2.60
N PHE A 332 -18.15 8.04 1.48
CA PHE A 332 -19.61 7.92 1.41
C PHE A 332 -20.16 6.77 2.26
N ALA A 333 -19.40 5.72 2.56
CA ALA A 333 -19.88 4.65 3.45
C ALA A 333 -20.14 5.15 4.87
N LYS A 334 -19.39 6.16 5.34
CA LYS A 334 -19.65 6.79 6.65
C LYS A 334 -20.98 7.52 6.64
N GLU A 335 -21.30 8.21 5.55
CA GLU A 335 -22.57 8.91 5.36
C GLU A 335 -23.72 7.91 5.29
N LEU A 336 -23.60 6.84 4.49
CA LEU A 336 -24.61 5.78 4.40
C LEU A 336 -24.91 5.14 5.76
N VAL A 337 -23.87 4.86 6.56
CA VAL A 337 -24.04 4.34 7.92
C VAL A 337 -24.72 5.36 8.84
N ALA A 338 -24.31 6.63 8.78
CA ALA A 338 -24.92 7.69 9.58
C ALA A 338 -26.40 7.93 9.22
N ASP A 339 -26.76 7.75 7.95
CA ASP A 339 -28.12 7.84 7.44
C ASP A 339 -28.95 6.57 7.73
N GLY A 340 -28.38 5.57 8.41
CA GLY A 340 -29.05 4.33 8.75
C GLY A 340 -29.47 3.53 7.53
N VAL A 341 -28.59 3.44 6.53
CA VAL A 341 -28.75 2.55 5.37
C VAL A 341 -28.39 1.13 5.79
N ASP A 342 -29.29 0.18 5.54
CA ASP A 342 -29.14 -1.23 5.90
C ASP A 342 -28.50 -2.05 4.78
N ALA A 343 -28.73 -1.66 3.53
CA ALA A 343 -28.22 -2.35 2.35
C ALA A 343 -27.81 -1.38 1.25
N VAL A 344 -26.79 -1.76 0.48
CA VAL A 344 -26.33 -1.01 -0.69
C VAL A 344 -26.36 -1.93 -1.90
N ILE A 345 -26.99 -1.47 -2.97
CA ILE A 345 -26.85 -2.06 -4.29
C ILE A 345 -25.74 -1.30 -5.00
N LEU A 346 -24.63 -1.99 -5.25
CA LEU A 346 -23.52 -1.47 -6.04
C LEU A 346 -23.65 -1.96 -7.48
N THR A 347 -24.01 -1.08 -8.41
CA THR A 347 -24.09 -1.43 -9.83
C THR A 347 -22.80 -1.11 -10.58
N SER A 348 -22.55 -1.85 -11.65
CA SER A 348 -21.44 -1.63 -12.58
C SER A 348 -21.93 -1.51 -14.01
N THR A 349 -20.98 -1.23 -14.93
CA THR A 349 -21.19 -1.18 -16.38
C THR A 349 -21.71 -2.48 -16.96
#